data_AF-A0A8T1UK59-F1
#
_entry.id   AF-A0A8T1UK59-F1
#
_cell.length_a   1.000
_cell.length_b   1.000
_cell.length_c   1.000
_cell.angle_alpha   90.00
_cell.angle_beta   90.00
_cell.angle_gamma   90.00
#
_symmetry.space_group_name_H-M   'P 1'
#
loop_
_entity.id
_entity.type
_entity.pdbx_description
1 polymer ?
#
loop_
_entity_poly.entity_id
_entity_poly.type
_entity_poly.pdbx_seq_one_letter_code
_entity_poly.pdbx_strand_id
1 'polypeptide(L)'
;MFDSTQHLQALLSASSPTPHAIRGVSAALAALTAIANLTNNRKAILSLLRLRLSPRFELATPSRNSFALALFIGIFRYLQRSASLQIKCKLGKMVPNPTRNVALPTGVVPAAAVAAGICTLWMAPTSRPAVLSLLSTNAALTLFKDFLAKYPDLNFLKPLELLVFMAAGGWIFSAGFFYPESYERSHMKQILKSVVLKQNVAIQLQEMYRTGLLNPNPCHIRHEGLSCGQYARSDFLLRVVGTSLRLYVPVHLTTWILAQRHQKIRPKPAATQVQGFLRKLTRSSAYSIGYVYLGWTLCCLLGKLGDRSLFSRKLQFFLSGAIPSLAIFAESPGRRRSIGLILISYALVSAGNVATRKVLLLQPGVSSVRGLLEAGCVAAAVSVILPGLIEDNHLIRRMLLGDVEAQAFQDVLKQAKADSACDTKPVAVL
;
A
#
# COMPACT_ATOMS: atom_id res chain seq x y z
N MET A 1 -33.06 -35.89 -18.71
CA MET A 1 -32.80 -34.95 -17.60
C MET A 1 -31.30 -34.96 -17.37
N PHE A 2 -30.57 -33.95 -17.85
CA PHE A 2 -29.14 -33.85 -17.61
C PHE A 2 -28.90 -33.38 -16.17
N ASP A 3 -28.10 -34.14 -15.43
CA ASP A 3 -27.74 -33.86 -14.05
C ASP A 3 -27.07 -32.48 -13.96
N SER A 4 -27.61 -31.62 -13.09
CA SER A 4 -27.11 -30.25 -12.84
C SER A 4 -25.62 -30.22 -12.48
N THR A 5 -25.09 -31.31 -11.92
CA THR A 5 -23.67 -31.51 -11.62
C THR A 5 -22.84 -31.72 -12.89
N GLN A 6 -23.34 -32.44 -13.90
CA GLN A 6 -22.65 -32.64 -15.18
C GLN A 6 -22.57 -31.34 -16.00
N HIS A 7 -23.61 -30.50 -15.96
CA HIS A 7 -23.56 -29.17 -16.58
C HIS A 7 -22.60 -28.22 -15.88
N LEU A 8 -22.47 -28.32 -14.55
CA LEU A 8 -21.50 -27.54 -13.79
C LEU A 8 -20.07 -28.06 -13.99
N GLN A 9 -19.89 -29.33 -14.42
CA GLN A 9 -18.59 -29.98 -14.64
C GLN A 9 -18.10 -29.92 -16.10
N ALA A 10 -19.01 -29.94 -17.09
CA ALA A 10 -18.94 -29.05 -18.28
C ALA A 10 -18.99 -27.59 -17.78
N LEU A 11 -19.14 -26.48 -18.51
CA LEU A 11 -18.93 -25.12 -17.92
C LEU A 11 -17.57 -24.92 -17.19
N LEU A 12 -17.33 -25.38 -15.94
CA LEU A 12 -15.98 -25.81 -15.52
C LEU A 12 -15.44 -26.78 -16.62
N SER A 13 -14.19 -27.17 -16.75
CA SER A 13 -13.64 -27.87 -17.95
C SER A 13 -13.71 -27.15 -19.31
N ALA A 14 -14.71 -26.30 -19.60
CA ALA A 14 -14.80 -25.58 -20.87
C ALA A 14 -13.74 -24.46 -20.96
N SER A 15 -13.10 -24.36 -22.14
CA SER A 15 -12.02 -23.42 -22.46
C SER A 15 -12.49 -21.97 -22.71
N SER A 16 -13.77 -21.69 -22.48
CA SER A 16 -14.46 -20.44 -22.80
C SER A 16 -14.24 -19.34 -21.74
N PRO A 17 -14.45 -18.06 -22.09
CA PRO A 17 -14.20 -16.92 -21.18
C PRO A 17 -15.05 -16.93 -19.90
N THR A 18 -16.32 -17.33 -20.01
CA THR A 18 -17.31 -17.31 -18.91
C THR A 18 -16.92 -18.19 -17.73
N PRO A 19 -16.61 -19.49 -17.88
CA PRO A 19 -16.20 -20.33 -16.76
C PRO A 19 -14.83 -19.96 -16.18
N HIS A 20 -13.91 -19.43 -17.00
CA HIS A 20 -12.64 -18.90 -16.51
C HIS A 20 -12.83 -17.72 -15.54
N ALA A 21 -13.76 -16.82 -15.88
CA ALA A 21 -14.18 -15.71 -15.04
C ALA A 21 -14.87 -16.20 -13.76
N ILE A 22 -15.87 -17.11 -13.88
CA ILE A 22 -16.61 -17.65 -12.73
C ILE A 22 -15.65 -18.31 -11.72
N ARG A 23 -14.71 -19.13 -12.19
CA ARG A 23 -13.67 -19.75 -11.31
C ARG A 23 -12.86 -18.69 -10.56
N GLY A 24 -12.49 -17.61 -11.22
CA GLY A 24 -11.75 -16.50 -10.59
C GLY A 24 -12.58 -15.81 -9.52
N VAL A 25 -13.84 -15.48 -9.82
CA VAL A 25 -14.77 -14.85 -8.88
C VAL A 25 -15.01 -15.75 -7.68
N SER A 26 -15.35 -17.03 -7.89
CA SER A 26 -15.64 -17.99 -6.82
C SER A 26 -14.43 -18.20 -5.90
N ALA A 27 -13.24 -18.38 -6.46
CA ALA A 27 -12.01 -18.52 -5.65
C ALA A 27 -11.71 -17.25 -4.85
N ALA A 28 -11.87 -16.07 -5.46
CA ALA A 28 -11.67 -14.80 -4.79
C ALA A 28 -12.68 -14.59 -3.66
N LEU A 29 -13.97 -14.85 -3.90
CA LEU A 29 -15.02 -14.72 -2.89
C LEU A 29 -14.80 -15.69 -1.72
N ALA A 30 -14.42 -16.95 -1.99
CA ALA A 30 -14.12 -17.92 -0.95
C ALA A 30 -12.97 -17.44 -0.06
N ALA A 31 -11.86 -16.98 -0.66
CA ALA A 31 -10.72 -16.45 0.08
C ALA A 31 -11.07 -15.19 0.88
N LEU A 32 -11.82 -14.26 0.29
CA LEU A 32 -12.25 -13.03 0.95
C LEU A 32 -13.24 -13.28 2.08
N THR A 33 -14.13 -14.26 1.92
CA THR A 33 -15.04 -14.70 2.99
C THR A 33 -14.26 -15.33 4.13
N ALA A 34 -13.25 -16.16 3.85
CA ALA A 34 -12.37 -16.71 4.88
C ALA A 34 -11.63 -15.59 5.65
N ILE A 35 -11.11 -14.58 4.95
CA ILE A 35 -10.44 -13.42 5.56
C ILE A 35 -11.42 -12.60 6.41
N ALA A 36 -12.64 -12.35 5.91
CA ALA A 36 -13.67 -11.62 6.65
C ALA A 36 -14.01 -12.35 7.96
N ASN A 37 -14.17 -13.67 7.91
CA ASN A 37 -14.44 -14.47 9.09
C ASN A 37 -13.27 -14.51 10.07
N LEU A 38 -12.03 -14.63 9.59
CA LEU A 38 -10.84 -14.59 10.43
C LEU A 38 -10.69 -13.25 11.16
N THR A 39 -10.93 -12.14 10.45
CA THR A 39 -10.77 -10.79 11.00
C THR A 39 -11.88 -10.42 11.97
N ASN A 40 -13.13 -10.76 11.65
CA ASN A 40 -14.28 -10.50 12.53
C ASN A 40 -14.17 -11.32 13.83
N ASN A 41 -13.81 -12.61 13.71
CA ASN A 41 -13.70 -13.51 14.85
C ASN A 41 -12.33 -13.48 15.54
N ARG A 42 -11.44 -12.51 15.25
CA ARG A 42 -10.07 -12.49 15.80
C ARG A 42 -9.99 -12.58 17.33
N LYS A 43 -10.96 -11.98 18.04
CA LYS A 43 -11.03 -12.04 19.52
C LYS A 43 -11.48 -13.42 19.99
N ALA A 44 -12.50 -14.00 19.35
CA ALA A 44 -12.99 -15.34 19.61
C ALA A 44 -11.90 -16.40 19.35
N ILE A 45 -11.18 -16.28 18.24
CA ILE A 45 -10.03 -17.16 17.91
C ILE A 45 -8.96 -17.04 19.00
N LEU A 46 -8.63 -15.83 19.42
CA LEU A 46 -7.62 -15.60 20.44
C LEU A 46 -8.07 -16.12 21.82
N SER A 47 -9.35 -16.03 22.17
CA SER A 47 -9.87 -16.64 23.41
C SER A 47 -9.87 -18.17 23.34
N LEU A 48 -10.20 -18.75 22.18
CA LEU A 48 -10.12 -20.21 21.98
C LEU A 48 -8.67 -20.71 22.12
N LEU A 49 -7.72 -19.99 21.52
CA LEU A 49 -6.29 -20.32 21.58
C LEU A 49 -5.69 -20.13 22.98
N ARG A 50 -6.15 -19.15 23.76
CA ARG A 50 -5.58 -18.83 25.08
C ARG A 50 -6.24 -19.56 26.24
N LEU A 51 -7.54 -19.82 26.17
CA LEU A 51 -8.34 -20.18 27.35
C LEU A 51 -9.15 -21.46 27.18
N ARG A 52 -9.10 -22.15 26.02
CA ARG A 52 -9.95 -23.32 25.68
C ARG A 52 -11.44 -23.10 25.98
N LEU A 53 -11.89 -21.84 25.99
CA LEU A 53 -13.30 -21.50 26.07
C LEU A 53 -13.95 -21.79 24.71
N SER A 54 -15.26 -22.05 24.71
CA SER A 54 -16.08 -22.20 23.50
C SER A 54 -16.67 -20.83 23.11
N PRO A 55 -15.94 -19.97 22.36
CA PRO A 55 -16.48 -18.70 21.94
C PRO A 55 -17.60 -18.90 20.91
N ARG A 56 -18.54 -17.95 20.87
CA ARG A 56 -19.50 -17.85 19.78
C ARG A 56 -18.78 -17.27 18.56
N PHE A 57 -18.76 -18.03 17.47
CA PHE A 57 -18.28 -17.56 16.17
C PHE A 57 -19.44 -16.95 15.40
N GLU A 58 -19.21 -15.78 14.81
CA GLU A 58 -20.18 -15.12 13.93
C GLU A 58 -19.75 -15.29 12.47
N LEU A 59 -20.69 -15.71 11.62
CA LEU A 59 -20.44 -15.77 10.19
C LEU A 59 -20.46 -14.34 9.62
N ALA A 60 -19.31 -13.86 9.18
CA ALA A 60 -19.17 -12.56 8.54
C ALA A 60 -19.21 -12.68 7.02
N THR A 61 -19.97 -11.82 6.37
CA THR A 61 -19.98 -11.67 4.90
C THR A 61 -18.84 -10.75 4.45
N PRO A 62 -18.28 -10.95 3.24
CA PRO A 62 -17.24 -10.07 2.71
C PRO A 62 -17.79 -8.66 2.49
N SER A 63 -16.96 -7.64 2.74
CA SER A 63 -17.35 -6.24 2.56
C SER A 63 -17.63 -5.91 1.08
N ARG A 64 -18.39 -4.83 0.83
CA ARG A 64 -18.66 -4.32 -0.53
C ARG A 64 -17.38 -4.11 -1.35
N ASN A 65 -16.29 -3.64 -0.72
CA ASN A 65 -15.00 -3.47 -1.37
C ASN A 65 -14.33 -4.81 -1.73
N SER A 66 -14.49 -5.81 -0.87
CA SER A 66 -14.00 -7.18 -1.12
C SER A 66 -14.76 -7.78 -2.30
N PHE A 67 -16.08 -7.60 -2.34
CA PHE A 67 -16.89 -8.03 -3.48
C PHE A 67 -16.47 -7.34 -4.79
N ALA A 68 -16.22 -6.02 -4.75
CA ALA A 68 -15.71 -5.28 -5.90
C ALA A 68 -14.37 -5.85 -6.41
N LEU A 69 -13.46 -6.24 -5.52
CA LEU A 69 -12.22 -6.92 -5.90
C LEU A 69 -12.47 -8.29 -6.57
N ALA A 70 -13.44 -9.06 -6.10
CA ALA A 70 -13.81 -10.31 -6.76
C ALA A 70 -14.37 -10.06 -8.16
N LEU A 71 -15.22 -9.04 -8.33
CA LEU A 71 -15.71 -8.61 -9.64
C LEU A 71 -14.60 -8.16 -10.58
N PHE A 72 -13.61 -7.40 -10.07
CA PHE A 72 -12.44 -7.01 -10.83
C PHE A 72 -11.75 -8.23 -11.46
N ILE A 73 -11.50 -9.27 -10.67
CA ILE A 73 -10.84 -10.50 -11.15
C ILE A 73 -11.69 -11.20 -12.22
N GLY A 74 -13.01 -11.28 -12.00
CA GLY A 74 -13.94 -11.88 -12.96
C GLY A 74 -13.96 -11.15 -14.30
N ILE A 75 -14.20 -9.84 -14.28
CA ILE A 75 -14.25 -9.00 -15.48
C ILE A 75 -12.90 -9.04 -16.20
N PHE A 76 -11.80 -8.91 -15.46
CA PHE A 76 -10.45 -8.99 -16.02
C PHE A 76 -10.24 -10.32 -16.76
N ARG A 77 -10.50 -11.45 -16.09
CA ARG A 77 -10.34 -12.79 -16.67
C ARG A 77 -11.21 -12.99 -17.91
N TYR A 78 -12.46 -12.52 -17.87
CA TYR A 78 -13.37 -12.61 -18.99
C TYR A 78 -12.83 -11.85 -20.22
N LEU A 79 -12.46 -10.59 -20.03
CA LEU A 79 -12.00 -9.71 -21.12
C LEU A 79 -10.65 -10.14 -21.68
N GLN A 80 -9.70 -10.46 -20.81
CA GLN A 80 -8.37 -10.90 -21.23
C GLN A 80 -8.44 -12.25 -21.97
N ARG A 81 -9.25 -13.21 -21.50
CA ARG A 81 -9.45 -14.49 -22.18
C ARG A 81 -10.16 -14.33 -23.52
N SER A 82 -11.15 -13.44 -23.60
CA SER A 82 -11.86 -13.12 -24.84
C SER A 82 -10.91 -12.54 -25.90
N ALA A 83 -10.06 -11.60 -25.51
CA ALA A 83 -9.03 -11.03 -26.39
C ALA A 83 -8.01 -12.08 -26.85
N SER A 84 -7.56 -12.94 -25.94
CA SER A 84 -6.65 -14.06 -26.24
C SER A 84 -7.25 -15.01 -27.28
N LEU A 85 -8.52 -15.40 -27.14
CA LEU A 85 -9.20 -16.29 -28.10
C LEU A 85 -9.42 -15.62 -29.46
N GLN A 86 -9.85 -14.35 -29.49
CA GLN A 86 -10.04 -13.61 -30.75
C GLN A 86 -8.74 -13.54 -31.56
N ILE A 87 -7.61 -13.36 -30.88
CA ILE A 87 -6.30 -13.29 -31.54
C ILE A 87 -5.84 -14.67 -31.98
N LYS A 88 -6.04 -15.72 -31.19
CA LYS A 88 -5.75 -17.10 -31.63
C LYS A 88 -6.55 -17.48 -32.89
N CYS A 89 -7.82 -17.09 -32.98
CA CYS A 89 -8.62 -17.30 -34.18
C CYS A 89 -8.13 -16.48 -35.39
N LYS A 90 -7.56 -15.29 -35.18
CA LYS A 90 -6.96 -14.47 -36.26
C LYS A 90 -5.56 -14.96 -36.67
N LEU A 91 -4.73 -15.38 -35.73
CA LEU A 91 -3.38 -15.92 -35.96
C LEU A 91 -3.40 -17.31 -36.59
N GLY A 92 -4.49 -18.07 -36.46
CA GLY A 92 -4.73 -19.29 -37.25
C GLY A 92 -4.69 -19.06 -38.78
N LYS A 93 -4.63 -17.80 -39.25
CA LYS A 93 -4.47 -17.40 -40.65
C LYS A 93 -3.12 -16.74 -40.99
N MET A 94 -2.22 -16.52 -40.03
CA MET A 94 -0.89 -15.96 -40.29
C MET A 94 0.13 -16.41 -39.23
N VAL A 95 1.22 -17.03 -39.69
CA VAL A 95 2.35 -17.47 -38.87
C VAL A 95 3.01 -16.26 -38.19
N PRO A 96 3.11 -16.21 -36.84
CA PRO A 96 3.77 -15.09 -36.19
C PRO A 96 5.29 -15.27 -36.19
N ASN A 97 6.00 -14.26 -36.69
CA ASN A 97 7.41 -14.05 -36.39
C ASN A 97 7.57 -13.69 -34.90
N PRO A 98 8.48 -14.33 -34.15
CA PRO A 98 8.72 -14.00 -32.76
C PRO A 98 9.62 -12.77 -32.68
N THR A 99 9.05 -11.57 -32.69
CA THR A 99 9.82 -10.38 -32.34
C THR A 99 10.09 -10.36 -30.83
N ARG A 100 11.39 -10.48 -30.51
CA ARG A 100 12.01 -10.33 -29.19
C ARG A 100 11.55 -9.04 -28.51
N ASN A 101 10.59 -9.18 -27.61
CA ASN A 101 10.37 -8.44 -26.38
C ASN A 101 9.36 -9.29 -25.63
N VAL A 102 9.49 -9.48 -24.31
CA VAL A 102 8.55 -10.29 -23.53
C VAL A 102 7.13 -9.74 -23.74
N ALA A 103 6.39 -10.34 -24.66
CA ALA A 103 5.08 -9.83 -25.04
C ALA A 103 4.13 -10.18 -23.91
N LEU A 104 3.69 -9.15 -23.18
CA LEU A 104 2.61 -9.26 -22.21
C LEU A 104 1.44 -10.00 -22.86
N PRO A 105 0.73 -10.91 -22.14
CA PRO A 105 -0.41 -11.61 -22.72
C PRO A 105 -1.42 -10.60 -23.29
N THR A 106 -1.96 -10.90 -24.47
CA THR A 106 -2.71 -9.89 -25.19
C THR A 106 -3.99 -9.51 -24.48
N GLY A 107 -4.35 -8.23 -24.53
CA GLY A 107 -5.56 -7.70 -23.91
C GLY A 107 -5.43 -7.44 -22.40
N VAL A 108 -4.29 -7.72 -21.76
CA VAL A 108 -4.10 -7.47 -20.31
C VAL A 108 -4.32 -6.01 -19.94
N VAL A 109 -3.70 -5.05 -20.64
CA VAL A 109 -3.83 -3.62 -20.34
C VAL A 109 -5.27 -3.10 -20.49
N PRO A 110 -5.98 -3.31 -21.62
CA PRO A 110 -7.36 -2.85 -21.75
C PRO A 110 -8.32 -3.60 -20.81
N ALA A 111 -8.15 -4.90 -20.58
CA ALA A 111 -8.95 -5.65 -19.61
C ALA A 111 -8.78 -5.11 -18.19
N ALA A 112 -7.54 -4.76 -17.81
CA ALA A 112 -7.22 -4.17 -16.53
C ALA A 112 -7.91 -2.82 -16.32
N ALA A 113 -7.83 -1.93 -17.32
CA ALA A 113 -8.42 -0.61 -17.26
C ALA A 113 -9.95 -0.69 -17.11
N VAL A 114 -10.62 -1.50 -17.94
CA VAL A 114 -12.08 -1.67 -17.89
C VAL A 114 -12.53 -2.30 -16.57
N ALA A 115 -11.88 -3.40 -16.14
CA ALA A 115 -12.21 -4.05 -14.89
C ALA A 115 -12.01 -3.11 -13.69
N ALA A 116 -10.94 -2.32 -13.68
CA ALA A 116 -10.63 -1.36 -12.62
C ALA A 116 -11.65 -0.22 -12.55
N GLY A 117 -12.03 0.35 -13.70
CA GLY A 117 -13.03 1.41 -13.78
C GLY A 117 -14.39 0.94 -13.26
N ILE A 118 -14.88 -0.21 -13.76
CA ILE A 118 -16.17 -0.78 -13.33
C ILE A 118 -16.12 -1.12 -11.83
N CYS A 119 -15.07 -1.82 -11.37
CA CYS A 119 -14.91 -2.17 -9.96
C CYS A 119 -14.95 -0.94 -9.05
N THR A 120 -14.29 0.16 -9.43
CA THR A 120 -14.25 1.39 -8.62
C THR A 120 -15.64 2.00 -8.44
N LEU A 121 -16.49 1.96 -9.46
CA LEU A 121 -17.88 2.41 -9.36
C LEU A 121 -18.69 1.55 -8.38
N TRP A 122 -18.36 0.25 -8.28
CA TRP A 122 -19.00 -0.68 -7.35
C TRP A 122 -18.46 -0.59 -5.92
N MET A 123 -17.25 -0.07 -5.71
CA MET A 123 -16.67 0.18 -4.39
C MET A 123 -17.46 1.21 -3.58
N ALA A 124 -17.38 1.10 -2.25
CA ALA A 124 -17.96 2.09 -1.34
C ALA A 124 -17.28 3.47 -1.55
N PRO A 125 -18.04 4.56 -1.74
CA PRO A 125 -17.46 5.88 -2.03
C PRO A 125 -16.42 6.36 -1.01
N THR A 126 -16.61 6.04 0.26
CA THR A 126 -15.69 6.39 1.36
C THR A 126 -14.32 5.72 1.24
N SER A 127 -14.23 4.60 0.53
CA SER A 127 -12.99 3.83 0.36
C SER A 127 -12.23 4.15 -0.93
N ARG A 128 -12.90 4.78 -1.91
CA ARG A 128 -12.31 5.08 -3.23
C ARG A 128 -11.09 6.02 -3.13
N PRO A 129 -11.07 7.09 -2.32
CA PRO A 129 -9.92 8.00 -2.29
C PRO A 129 -8.63 7.31 -1.84
N ALA A 130 -8.72 6.38 -0.88
CA ALA A 130 -7.55 5.63 -0.41
C ALA A 130 -6.99 4.70 -1.49
N VAL A 131 -7.87 3.99 -2.23
CA VAL A 131 -7.46 3.12 -3.33
C VAL A 131 -6.92 3.93 -4.50
N LEU A 132 -7.61 4.98 -4.90
CA LEU A 132 -7.14 5.89 -5.94
C LEU A 132 -5.75 6.44 -5.62
N SER A 133 -5.58 6.98 -4.41
CA SER A 133 -4.30 7.55 -3.96
C SER A 133 -3.18 6.51 -3.97
N LEU A 134 -3.45 5.28 -3.49
CA LEU A 134 -2.48 4.19 -3.50
C LEU A 134 -2.04 3.80 -4.91
N LEU A 135 -3.02 3.59 -5.80
CA LEU A 135 -2.77 3.15 -7.16
C LEU A 135 -2.11 4.25 -7.99
N SER A 136 -2.56 5.49 -7.86
CA SER A 136 -1.97 6.63 -8.59
C SER A 136 -0.56 6.93 -8.11
N THR A 137 -0.28 6.84 -6.81
CA THR A 137 1.09 6.98 -6.27
C THR A 137 2.00 5.88 -6.82
N ASN A 138 1.51 4.64 -6.89
CA ASN A 138 2.28 3.53 -7.45
C ASN A 138 2.53 3.72 -8.96
N ALA A 139 1.49 4.13 -9.70
CA ALA A 139 1.59 4.39 -11.14
C ALA A 139 2.56 5.53 -11.44
N ALA A 140 2.46 6.65 -10.73
CA ALA A 140 3.38 7.78 -10.85
C ALA A 140 4.82 7.36 -10.57
N LEU A 141 5.03 6.52 -9.55
CA LEU A 141 6.35 5.99 -9.22
C LEU A 141 6.91 5.04 -10.28
N THR A 142 6.06 4.22 -10.90
CA THR A 142 6.46 3.37 -12.04
C THR A 142 6.82 4.23 -13.24
N LEU A 143 5.97 5.18 -13.64
CA LEU A 143 6.23 6.10 -14.75
C LEU A 143 7.50 6.92 -14.54
N PHE A 144 7.74 7.40 -13.32
CA PHE A 144 8.96 8.14 -13.00
C PHE A 144 10.21 7.28 -13.18
N LYS A 145 10.15 6.00 -12.83
CA LYS A 145 11.27 5.07 -13.03
C LYS A 145 11.49 4.75 -14.49
N ASP A 146 10.42 4.50 -15.24
CA ASP A 146 10.50 4.24 -16.67
C ASP A 146 11.08 5.47 -17.40
N PHE A 147 10.70 6.67 -16.98
CA PHE A 147 11.25 7.92 -17.46
C PHE A 147 12.77 8.03 -17.17
N LEU A 148 13.20 7.76 -15.95
CA LEU A 148 14.63 7.77 -15.60
C LEU A 148 15.44 6.65 -16.28
N ALA A 149 14.82 5.51 -16.54
CA ALA A 149 15.45 4.41 -17.29
C ALA A 149 15.64 4.80 -18.76
N LYS A 150 14.67 5.51 -19.35
CA LYS A 150 14.73 6.01 -20.73
C LYS A 150 15.72 7.17 -20.89
N TYR A 151 15.85 8.02 -19.89
CA TYR A 151 16.71 9.20 -19.91
C TYR A 151 17.72 9.16 -18.75
N PRO A 152 18.81 8.38 -18.87
CA PRO A 152 19.77 8.18 -17.78
C PRO A 152 20.49 9.46 -17.36
N ASP A 153 20.60 10.46 -18.24
CA ASP A 153 21.19 11.77 -17.91
C ASP A 153 20.39 12.51 -16.83
N LEU A 154 19.10 12.19 -16.68
CA LEU A 154 18.21 12.78 -15.68
C LEU A 154 18.26 12.04 -14.33
N ASN A 155 19.20 11.11 -14.14
CA ASN A 155 19.35 10.37 -12.88
C ASN A 155 19.59 11.27 -11.65
N PHE A 156 20.03 12.51 -11.83
CA PHE A 156 20.12 13.50 -10.75
C PHE A 156 18.76 13.85 -10.12
N LEU A 157 17.63 13.55 -10.78
CA LEU A 157 16.28 13.75 -10.26
C LEU A 157 15.82 12.67 -9.27
N LYS A 158 16.56 11.57 -9.10
CA LYS A 158 16.24 10.52 -8.12
C LYS A 158 15.91 11.03 -6.70
N PRO A 159 16.60 12.05 -6.15
CA PRO A 159 16.27 12.61 -4.84
C PRO A 159 14.87 13.23 -4.73
N LEU A 160 14.17 13.48 -5.85
CA LEU A 160 12.80 13.99 -5.83
C LEU A 160 11.84 13.05 -5.11
N GLU A 161 12.04 11.72 -5.20
CA GLU A 161 11.27 10.74 -4.41
C GLU A 161 11.39 11.01 -2.90
N LEU A 162 12.59 11.38 -2.43
CA LEU A 162 12.84 11.70 -1.04
C LEU A 162 12.17 13.02 -0.64
N LEU A 163 12.20 14.03 -1.51
CA LEU A 163 11.52 15.32 -1.25
C LEU A 163 10.00 15.13 -1.12
N VAL A 164 9.40 14.33 -1.99
CA VAL A 164 7.97 13.97 -1.89
C VAL A 164 7.69 13.21 -0.60
N PHE A 165 8.59 12.31 -0.20
CA PHE A 165 8.47 11.60 1.08
C PHE A 165 8.56 12.54 2.29
N MET A 166 9.50 13.49 2.28
CA MET A 166 9.62 14.53 3.32
C MET A 166 8.35 15.39 3.37
N ALA A 167 7.85 15.83 2.21
CA ALA A 167 6.61 16.61 2.14
C ALA A 167 5.40 15.84 2.70
N ALA A 168 5.31 14.53 2.42
CA ALA A 168 4.26 13.68 2.98
C ALA A 168 4.36 13.58 4.51
N GLY A 169 5.56 13.36 5.06
CA GLY A 169 5.76 13.33 6.52
C GLY A 169 5.42 14.67 7.19
N GLY A 170 5.83 15.79 6.57
CA GLY A 170 5.49 17.13 7.03
C GLY A 170 3.99 17.41 6.98
N TRP A 171 3.32 17.01 5.90
CA TRP A 171 1.87 17.14 5.79
C TRP A 171 1.14 16.32 6.85
N ILE A 172 1.53 15.06 7.06
CA ILE A 172 0.90 14.19 8.06
C ILE A 172 1.00 14.81 9.45
N PHE A 173 2.18 15.29 9.80
CA PHE A 173 2.40 15.92 11.10
C PHE A 173 1.59 17.21 11.23
N SER A 174 1.61 18.09 10.23
CA SER A 174 0.89 19.37 10.26
C SER A 174 -0.64 19.19 10.23
N ALA A 175 -1.16 18.46 9.24
CA ALA A 175 -2.59 18.21 9.11
C ALA A 175 -3.18 17.46 10.30
N GLY A 176 -2.39 16.64 11.00
CA GLY A 176 -2.83 15.99 12.23
C GLY A 176 -3.26 16.96 13.34
N PHE A 177 -2.75 18.19 13.37
CA PHE A 177 -3.13 19.21 14.36
C PHE A 177 -4.08 20.26 13.81
N PHE A 178 -3.90 20.68 12.56
CA PHE A 178 -4.68 21.78 11.97
C PHE A 178 -5.93 21.33 11.20
N TYR A 179 -5.94 20.07 10.74
CA TYR A 179 -7.02 19.49 9.94
C TYR A 179 -7.31 18.04 10.39
N PRO A 180 -7.54 17.78 11.70
CA PRO A 180 -7.75 16.42 12.20
C PRO A 180 -8.95 15.71 11.54
N GLU A 181 -9.93 16.48 11.05
CA GLU A 181 -11.07 15.98 10.30
C GLU A 181 -10.72 15.38 8.93
N SER A 182 -9.53 15.69 8.40
CA SER A 182 -9.05 15.12 7.13
C SER A 182 -8.69 13.63 7.25
N TYR A 183 -8.58 13.12 8.48
CA TYR A 183 -8.27 11.73 8.80
C TYR A 183 -9.45 11.01 9.45
N GLU A 184 -9.54 9.71 9.20
CA GLU A 184 -10.48 8.87 9.95
C GLU A 184 -10.09 8.83 11.43
N ARG A 185 -11.08 8.96 12.34
CA ARG A 185 -10.84 9.01 13.80
C ARG A 185 -10.06 7.81 14.32
N SER A 186 -10.36 6.62 13.80
CA SER A 186 -9.70 5.36 14.13
C SER A 186 -8.21 5.41 13.80
N HIS A 187 -7.87 5.91 12.61
CA HIS A 187 -6.50 6.08 12.16
C HIS A 187 -5.76 7.16 12.93
N MET A 188 -6.39 8.31 13.18
CA MET A 188 -5.78 9.38 13.97
C MET A 188 -5.42 8.90 15.37
N LYS A 189 -6.32 8.16 16.03
CA LYS A 189 -6.05 7.55 17.35
C LYS A 189 -4.82 6.62 17.31
N GLN A 190 -4.68 5.83 16.24
CA GLN A 190 -3.53 4.94 16.07
C GLN A 190 -2.23 5.71 15.76
N ILE A 191 -2.29 6.76 14.94
CA ILE A 191 -1.15 7.63 14.63
C ILE A 191 -0.64 8.30 15.91
N LEU A 192 -1.54 8.93 16.67
CA LEU A 192 -1.22 9.61 17.93
C LEU A 192 -0.57 8.66 18.94
N LYS A 193 -1.10 7.44 19.07
CA LYS A 193 -0.50 6.39 19.90
C LYS A 193 0.90 6.00 19.41
N SER A 194 1.10 5.90 18.10
CA SER A 194 2.38 5.49 17.50
C SER A 194 3.46 6.57 17.62
N VAL A 195 3.07 7.84 17.71
CA VAL A 195 3.99 8.97 17.95
C VAL A 195 4.13 9.34 19.42
N VAL A 196 3.65 8.51 20.35
CA VAL A 196 3.78 8.72 21.81
C VAL A 196 3.18 10.07 22.26
N LEU A 197 2.06 10.47 21.64
CA LEU A 197 1.28 11.63 22.10
C LEU A 197 0.02 11.15 22.84
N LYS A 198 -0.19 11.68 24.04
CA LYS A 198 -1.42 11.41 24.79
C LYS A 198 -2.62 12.01 24.04
N GLN A 199 -3.71 11.25 23.93
CA GLN A 199 -4.89 11.64 23.15
C GLN A 199 -5.53 12.94 23.67
N ASN A 200 -5.62 13.11 24.99
CA ASN A 200 -6.17 14.31 25.62
C ASN A 200 -5.37 15.56 25.26
N VAL A 201 -4.04 15.47 25.29
CA VAL A 201 -3.13 16.56 24.89
C VAL A 201 -3.30 16.91 23.41
N ALA A 202 -3.43 15.89 22.55
CA ALA A 202 -3.68 16.10 21.12
C ALA A 202 -5.00 16.82 20.85
N ILE A 203 -6.08 16.38 21.51
CA ILE A 203 -7.42 17.00 21.38
C ILE A 203 -7.39 18.44 21.88
N GLN A 204 -6.76 18.70 23.03
CA GLN A 204 -6.63 20.06 23.57
C GLN A 204 -5.92 20.97 22.56
N LEU A 205 -4.79 20.54 22.00
CA LEU A 205 -4.05 21.31 20.99
C LEU A 205 -4.88 21.53 19.72
N GLN A 206 -5.53 20.48 19.21
CA GLN A 206 -6.40 20.56 18.03
C GLN A 206 -7.53 21.57 18.22
N GLU A 207 -8.18 21.56 19.39
CA GLU A 207 -9.27 22.48 19.70
C GLU A 207 -8.77 23.93 19.79
N MET A 208 -7.64 24.17 20.44
CA MET A 208 -7.06 25.52 20.50
C MET A 208 -6.64 26.06 19.13
N TYR A 209 -6.13 25.22 18.23
CA TYR A 209 -5.84 25.65 16.86
C TYR A 209 -7.10 25.82 16.01
N ARG A 210 -8.16 25.06 16.29
CA ARG A 210 -9.45 25.15 15.59
C ARG A 210 -10.18 26.45 15.90
N THR A 211 -10.18 26.88 17.17
CA THR A 211 -10.83 28.13 17.58
C THR A 211 -10.13 29.37 17.02
N GLY A 212 -8.90 29.23 16.52
CA GLY A 212 -8.21 30.22 15.68
C GLY A 212 -7.80 31.52 16.39
N LEU A 213 -8.25 31.73 17.62
CA LEU A 213 -8.00 32.92 18.42
C LEU A 213 -6.64 32.90 19.13
N LEU A 214 -6.01 31.73 19.26
CA LEU A 214 -4.75 31.54 19.98
C LEU A 214 -3.75 30.75 19.13
N ASN A 215 -2.46 31.13 19.20
CA ASN A 215 -1.34 30.38 18.64
C ASN A 215 -0.56 29.67 19.76
N PRO A 216 -1.16 28.68 20.45
CA PRO A 216 -0.54 28.07 21.62
C PRO A 216 0.79 27.41 21.23
N ASN A 217 1.80 27.59 22.07
CA ASN A 217 3.04 26.85 21.93
C ASN A 217 2.81 25.44 22.49
N PRO A 218 2.99 24.38 21.67
CA PRO A 218 2.71 23.01 22.09
C PRO A 218 3.61 22.53 23.23
N CYS A 219 4.76 23.17 23.46
CA CYS A 219 5.69 22.81 24.52
C CYS A 219 5.09 23.05 25.91
N HIS A 220 4.33 24.13 26.10
CA HIS A 220 3.72 24.44 27.41
C HIS A 220 2.72 23.37 27.86
N ILE A 221 2.05 22.73 26.92
CA ILE A 221 1.02 21.72 27.20
C ILE A 221 1.65 20.32 27.25
N ARG A 222 2.70 20.07 26.46
CA ARG A 222 3.36 18.75 26.41
C ARG A 222 4.36 18.53 27.55
N HIS A 223 4.99 19.59 28.05
CA HIS A 223 6.04 19.55 29.07
C HIS A 223 5.60 20.33 30.31
N GLU A 224 4.41 20.03 30.83
CA GLU A 224 3.90 20.71 32.02
C GLU A 224 4.95 20.70 33.16
N GLY A 225 5.43 21.88 33.55
CA GLY A 225 6.47 22.05 34.57
C GLY A 225 7.90 21.66 34.18
N LEU A 226 8.18 21.27 32.92
CA LEU A 226 9.50 20.83 32.46
C LEU A 226 10.01 21.66 31.28
N SER A 227 11.32 21.90 31.23
CA SER A 227 11.95 22.40 30.00
C SER A 227 11.96 21.33 28.90
N CYS A 228 12.00 21.76 27.64
CA CYS A 228 12.05 20.84 26.49
C CYS A 228 13.25 19.85 26.57
N GLY A 229 14.40 20.31 27.08
CA GLY A 229 15.58 19.47 27.27
C GLY A 229 15.41 18.41 28.36
N GLN A 230 14.77 18.78 29.49
CA GLN A 230 14.43 17.83 30.56
C GLN A 230 13.41 16.80 30.08
N TYR A 231 12.38 17.22 29.35
CA TYR A 231 11.39 16.31 28.78
C TYR A 231 12.01 15.33 27.79
N ALA A 232 12.90 15.80 26.90
CA ALA A 232 13.57 14.94 25.93
C ALA A 232 14.47 13.87 26.58
N ARG A 233 15.14 14.22 27.70
CA ARG A 233 16.03 13.33 28.47
C ARG A 233 15.32 12.50 29.54
N SER A 234 14.03 12.72 29.77
CA SER A 234 13.18 11.91 30.66
C SER A 234 12.85 10.53 30.05
N ASP A 235 11.87 9.83 30.60
CA ASP A 235 11.28 8.59 30.06
C ASP A 235 10.68 8.72 28.66
N PHE A 236 10.70 9.90 28.03
CA PHE A 236 10.24 10.08 26.66
C PHE A 236 10.98 9.17 25.68
N LEU A 237 12.32 9.12 25.71
CA LEU A 237 13.08 8.23 24.82
C LEU A 237 12.74 6.76 25.07
N LEU A 238 12.65 6.33 26.34
CA LEU A 238 12.28 4.97 26.71
C LEU A 238 10.88 4.60 26.19
N ARG A 239 9.90 5.52 26.30
CA ARG A 239 8.54 5.32 25.78
C ARG A 239 8.52 5.23 24.24
N VAL A 240 9.35 6.02 23.56
CA VAL A 240 9.51 5.94 22.09
C VAL A 240 10.10 4.58 21.68
N VAL A 241 11.16 4.13 22.35
CA VAL A 241 11.77 2.80 22.12
C VAL A 241 10.74 1.69 22.36
N GLY A 242 10.06 1.71 23.51
CA GLY A 242 9.05 0.71 23.86
C GLY A 242 7.87 0.67 22.88
N THR A 243 7.41 1.82 22.40
CA THR A 243 6.34 1.92 21.41
C THR A 243 6.80 1.39 20.04
N SER A 244 8.03 1.71 19.64
CA SER A 244 8.61 1.23 18.39
C SER A 244 8.76 -0.29 18.35
N LEU A 245 9.26 -0.89 19.44
CA LEU A 245 9.37 -2.34 19.56
C LEU A 245 7.99 -3.02 19.53
N ARG A 246 7.00 -2.47 20.25
CA ARG A 246 5.61 -2.98 20.22
C ARG A 246 5.00 -2.95 18.82
N LEU A 247 5.39 -1.98 17.99
CA LEU A 247 4.91 -1.86 16.61
C LEU A 247 5.61 -2.88 15.68
N TYR A 248 6.94 -2.97 15.73
CA TYR A 248 7.71 -3.72 14.73
C TYR A 248 8.03 -5.17 15.10
N VAL A 249 8.08 -5.53 16.38
CA VAL A 249 8.31 -6.93 16.79
C VAL A 249 7.25 -7.87 16.19
N PRO A 250 5.93 -7.61 16.29
CA PRO A 250 4.93 -8.51 15.72
C PRO A 250 5.04 -8.63 14.19
N VAL A 251 5.34 -7.52 13.49
CA VAL A 251 5.46 -7.49 12.03
C VAL A 251 6.67 -8.29 11.56
N HIS A 252 7.83 -8.11 12.21
CA HIS A 252 9.03 -8.86 11.86
C HIS A 252 8.97 -10.32 12.29
N LEU A 253 8.31 -10.60 13.42
CA LEU A 253 8.17 -11.97 13.91
C LEU A 253 7.26 -12.79 12.98
N THR A 254 6.12 -12.23 12.56
CA THR A 254 5.21 -12.87 11.61
C THR A 254 5.87 -13.11 10.26
N THR A 255 6.58 -12.12 9.72
CA THR A 255 7.33 -12.29 8.46
C THR A 255 8.46 -13.30 8.58
N TRP A 256 9.13 -13.38 9.73
CA TRP A 256 10.14 -14.40 10.00
C TRP A 256 9.55 -15.82 10.10
N ILE A 257 8.41 -15.99 10.77
CA ILE A 257 7.69 -17.28 10.84
C ILE A 257 7.24 -17.72 9.44
N LEU A 258 6.65 -16.81 8.65
CA LEU A 258 6.23 -17.12 7.28
C LEU A 258 7.41 -17.46 6.38
N ALA A 259 8.56 -16.80 6.57
CA ALA A 259 9.78 -17.06 5.84
C ALA A 259 10.27 -18.51 6.00
N GLN A 260 10.00 -19.17 7.14
CA GLN A 260 10.37 -20.56 7.38
C GLN A 260 9.70 -21.56 6.43
N ARG A 261 8.58 -21.18 5.80
CA ARG A 261 7.92 -22.03 4.79
C ARG A 261 8.68 -22.12 3.47
N HIS A 262 9.66 -21.24 3.24
CA HIS A 262 10.41 -21.21 1.99
C HIS A 262 11.65 -22.11 2.05
N GLN A 263 11.75 -23.03 1.09
CA GLN A 263 12.88 -23.95 0.93
C GLN A 263 14.25 -23.26 0.83
N LYS A 264 14.30 -21.99 0.38
CA LYS A 264 15.55 -21.20 0.29
C LYS A 264 16.03 -20.64 1.64
N ILE A 265 15.15 -20.59 2.64
CA ILE A 265 15.41 -19.94 3.93
C ILE A 265 15.61 -21.00 5.02
N ARG A 266 14.79 -22.06 5.01
CA ARG A 266 14.84 -23.19 5.94
C ARG A 266 16.24 -23.81 6.16
N PRO A 267 17.09 -24.02 5.12
CA PRO A 267 18.38 -24.68 5.32
C PRO A 267 19.46 -23.76 5.90
N LYS A 268 19.19 -22.45 6.07
CA LYS A 268 20.20 -21.52 6.60
C LYS A 268 20.44 -21.76 8.09
N PRO A 269 21.68 -21.60 8.60
CA PRO A 269 21.97 -21.77 10.03
C PRO A 269 21.12 -20.84 10.90
N ALA A 270 20.63 -21.34 12.04
CA ALA A 270 19.74 -20.59 12.95
C ALA A 270 20.34 -19.23 13.37
N ALA A 271 21.64 -19.18 13.65
CA ALA A 271 22.35 -17.95 13.99
C ALA A 271 22.22 -16.87 12.91
N THR A 272 22.38 -17.24 11.62
CA THR A 272 22.24 -16.30 10.50
C THR A 272 20.80 -15.81 10.34
N GLN A 273 19.82 -16.67 10.63
CA GLN A 273 18.41 -16.30 10.56
C GLN A 273 18.03 -15.32 11.67
N VAL A 274 18.48 -15.59 12.90
CA VAL A 274 18.27 -14.72 14.07
C VAL A 274 18.97 -13.39 13.89
N GLN A 275 20.22 -13.38 13.43
CA GLN A 275 20.96 -12.15 13.13
C GLN A 275 20.24 -11.33 12.04
N GLY A 276 19.73 -12.00 10.99
CA GLY A 276 18.94 -11.35 9.94
C GLY A 276 17.63 -10.75 10.47
N PHE A 277 16.93 -11.46 11.38
CA PHE A 277 15.74 -10.96 12.06
C PHE A 277 16.06 -9.73 12.91
N LEU A 278 17.05 -9.82 13.81
CA LEU A 278 17.46 -8.73 14.69
C LEU A 278 17.88 -7.51 13.89
N ARG A 279 18.66 -7.68 12.80
CA ARG A 279 19.07 -6.58 11.92
C ARG A 279 17.89 -5.86 11.26
N LYS A 280 16.86 -6.60 10.85
CA LYS A 280 15.64 -6.00 10.27
C LYS A 280 14.81 -5.27 11.32
N LEU A 281 14.69 -5.87 12.51
CA LEU A 281 13.99 -5.26 13.64
C LEU A 281 14.66 -3.97 14.07
N THR A 282 15.97 -3.99 14.31
CA THR A 282 16.73 -2.81 14.76
C THR A 282 16.68 -1.67 13.75
N ARG A 283 16.75 -1.96 12.44
CA ARG A 283 16.60 -0.94 11.38
C ARG A 283 15.24 -0.24 11.42
N SER A 284 14.15 -0.99 11.57
CA SER A 284 12.81 -0.40 11.68
C SER A 284 12.59 0.35 12.95
N SER A 285 13.09 -0.20 14.05
CA SER A 285 13.02 0.47 15.33
C SER A 285 13.81 1.77 15.27
N ALA A 286 15.02 1.76 14.71
CA ALA A 286 15.83 2.97 14.51
C ALA A 286 15.11 4.01 13.63
N TYR A 287 14.47 3.59 12.53
CA TYR A 287 13.63 4.48 11.71
C TYR A 287 12.53 5.14 12.52
N SER A 288 11.72 4.35 13.25
CA SER A 288 10.58 4.89 14.00
C SER A 288 11.01 5.70 15.22
N ILE A 289 12.06 5.26 15.93
CA ILE A 289 12.64 6.02 17.04
C ILE A 289 13.15 7.36 16.51
N GLY A 290 13.93 7.34 15.43
CA GLY A 290 14.46 8.55 14.78
C GLY A 290 13.33 9.49 14.36
N TYR A 291 12.34 9.00 13.63
CA TYR A 291 11.21 9.81 13.17
C TYR A 291 10.46 10.48 14.32
N VAL A 292 10.07 9.70 15.34
CA VAL A 292 9.25 10.22 16.46
C VAL A 292 10.08 11.11 17.38
N TYR A 293 11.27 10.67 17.79
CA TYR A 293 12.12 11.41 18.71
C TYR A 293 12.61 12.72 18.08
N LEU A 294 13.13 12.67 16.85
CA LEU A 294 13.58 13.88 16.16
C LEU A 294 12.41 14.79 15.84
N GLY A 295 11.24 14.28 15.45
CA GLY A 295 10.08 15.13 15.15
C GLY A 295 9.59 15.92 16.34
N TRP A 296 9.51 15.28 17.51
CA TRP A 296 9.14 15.99 18.72
C TRP A 296 10.22 16.93 19.22
N THR A 297 11.49 16.52 19.18
CA THR A 297 12.61 17.40 19.60
C THR A 297 12.71 18.61 18.69
N LEU A 298 12.59 18.42 17.37
CA LEU A 298 12.62 19.49 16.39
C LEU A 298 11.43 20.44 16.55
N CYS A 299 10.24 19.92 16.88
CA CYS A 299 9.10 20.75 17.23
C CYS A 299 9.42 21.65 18.43
N CYS A 300 10.16 21.17 19.43
CA CYS A 300 10.58 22.01 20.56
C CYS A 300 11.59 23.07 20.14
N LEU A 301 12.61 22.69 19.36
CA LEU A 301 13.68 23.58 18.92
C LEU A 301 13.15 24.71 18.01
N LEU A 302 12.19 24.38 17.15
CA LEU A 302 11.53 25.33 16.26
C LEU A 302 10.36 26.09 16.93
N GLY A 303 10.18 25.98 18.25
CA GLY A 303 9.09 26.64 18.99
C GLY A 303 9.03 28.15 18.75
N LYS A 304 10.18 28.82 18.85
CA LYS A 304 10.30 30.27 18.61
C LYS A 304 9.91 30.69 17.19
N LEU A 305 10.12 29.82 16.19
CA LEU A 305 9.67 30.09 14.83
C LEU A 305 8.15 30.11 14.79
N GLY A 306 7.50 29.10 15.38
CA GLY A 306 6.05 29.02 15.38
C GLY A 306 5.34 30.05 16.23
N ASP A 307 5.99 30.59 17.27
CA ASP A 307 5.42 31.64 18.13
C ASP A 307 5.12 32.94 17.35
N ARG A 308 5.81 33.19 16.22
CA ARG A 308 5.67 34.40 15.41
C ARG A 308 4.28 34.59 14.79
N SER A 309 3.67 33.50 14.31
CA SER A 309 2.35 33.55 13.66
C SER A 309 1.76 32.15 13.50
N LEU A 310 0.44 32.06 13.28
CA LEU A 310 -0.22 30.78 12.99
C LEU A 310 0.34 30.10 11.73
N PHE A 311 0.71 30.89 10.72
CA PHE A 311 1.39 30.37 9.52
C PHE A 311 2.74 29.77 9.87
N SER A 312 3.55 30.49 10.67
CA SER A 312 4.85 29.99 11.12
C SER A 312 4.70 28.74 11.99
N ARG A 313 3.61 28.62 12.75
CA ARG A 313 3.27 27.39 13.49
C ARG A 313 2.98 26.22 12.55
N LYS A 314 2.17 26.42 11.50
CA LYS A 314 1.95 25.38 10.48
C LYS A 314 3.24 24.93 9.81
N LEU A 315 4.14 25.87 9.52
CA LEU A 315 5.48 25.60 8.98
C LEU A 315 6.35 24.85 9.99
N GLN A 316 6.33 25.23 11.27
CA GLN A 316 7.03 24.52 12.35
C GLN A 316 6.59 23.05 12.40
N PHE A 317 5.28 22.78 12.43
CA PHE A 317 4.77 21.41 12.43
C PHE A 317 5.14 20.68 11.13
N PHE A 318 5.07 21.34 9.98
CA PHE A 318 5.48 20.74 8.71
C PHE A 318 6.96 20.35 8.72
N LEU A 319 7.87 21.23 9.12
CA LEU A 319 9.31 20.93 9.22
C LEU A 319 9.59 19.85 10.26
N SER A 320 8.83 19.83 11.35
CA SER A 320 8.89 18.81 12.41
C SER A 320 8.40 17.43 11.97
N GLY A 321 7.70 17.31 10.84
CA GLY A 321 7.43 16.03 10.18
C GLY A 321 8.38 15.75 9.01
N ALA A 322 8.73 16.78 8.24
CA ALA A 322 9.50 16.64 7.01
C ALA A 322 10.97 16.28 7.23
N ILE A 323 11.66 16.94 8.16
CA ILE A 323 13.07 16.66 8.45
C ILE A 323 13.26 15.26 9.06
N PRO A 324 12.47 14.84 10.07
CA PRO A 324 12.58 13.48 10.62
C PRO A 324 12.26 12.37 9.62
N SER A 325 11.54 12.65 8.53
CA SER A 325 11.38 11.68 7.43
C SER A 325 12.71 11.17 6.88
N LEU A 326 13.80 11.93 7.00
CA LEU A 326 15.15 11.46 6.64
C LEU A 326 15.60 10.24 7.46
N ALA A 327 14.98 9.96 8.61
CA ALA A 327 15.21 8.72 9.36
C ALA A 327 14.91 7.46 8.53
N ILE A 328 14.18 7.57 7.41
CA ILE A 328 13.96 6.47 6.46
C ILE A 328 15.27 5.89 5.91
N PHE A 329 16.39 6.64 5.97
CA PHE A 329 17.70 6.11 5.60
C PHE A 329 18.15 4.95 6.50
N ALA A 330 17.63 4.81 7.72
CA ALA A 330 17.87 3.63 8.55
C ALA A 330 17.27 2.35 7.96
N GLU A 331 16.22 2.46 7.14
CA GLU A 331 15.57 1.33 6.48
C GLU A 331 16.31 0.87 5.22
N SER A 332 16.09 -0.39 4.82
CA SER A 332 16.66 -0.92 3.58
C SER A 332 15.99 -0.32 2.34
N PRO A 333 16.71 -0.13 1.21
CA PRO A 333 16.16 0.50 0.01
C PRO A 333 14.83 -0.10 -0.47
N GLY A 334 14.71 -1.43 -0.45
CA GLY A 334 13.46 -2.11 -0.83
C GLY A 334 12.26 -1.77 0.05
N ARG A 335 12.49 -1.49 1.34
CA ARG A 335 11.42 -1.13 2.28
C ARG A 335 11.11 0.36 2.31
N ARG A 336 12.09 1.23 2.06
CA ARG A 336 11.88 2.68 1.92
C ARG A 336 10.75 2.98 0.93
N ARG A 337 10.75 2.26 -0.20
CA ARG A 337 9.71 2.40 -1.24
C ARG A 337 8.31 2.04 -0.73
N SER A 338 8.17 0.91 -0.05
CA SER A 338 6.86 0.48 0.48
C SER A 338 6.34 1.43 1.56
N ILE A 339 7.21 1.88 2.47
CA ILE A 339 6.86 2.87 3.48
C ILE A 339 6.48 4.20 2.83
N GLY A 340 7.27 4.66 1.85
CA GLY A 340 7.04 5.89 1.12
C GLY A 340 5.71 5.89 0.39
N LEU A 341 5.39 4.82 -0.32
CA LEU A 341 4.14 4.66 -1.04
C LEU A 341 2.94 4.76 -0.09
N ILE A 342 2.96 4.06 1.04
CA ILE A 342 1.86 4.13 2.02
C ILE A 342 1.70 5.54 2.60
N LEU A 343 2.81 6.17 3.03
CA LEU A 343 2.77 7.48 3.66
C LEU A 343 2.35 8.59 2.69
N ILE A 344 2.89 8.59 1.47
CA ILE A 344 2.51 9.55 0.42
C ILE A 344 1.02 9.39 0.10
N SER A 345 0.55 8.16 -0.09
CA SER A 345 -0.87 7.95 -0.39
C SER A 345 -1.77 8.43 0.74
N TYR A 346 -1.37 8.23 2.00
CA TYR A 346 -2.11 8.71 3.16
C TYR A 346 -2.12 10.24 3.26
N ALA A 347 -0.97 10.88 3.01
CA ALA A 347 -0.86 12.34 2.95
C ALA A 347 -1.72 12.93 1.84
N LEU A 348 -1.73 12.32 0.65
CA LEU A 348 -2.54 12.76 -0.49
C LEU A 348 -4.05 12.66 -0.23
N VAL A 349 -4.51 11.60 0.47
CA VAL A 349 -5.92 11.50 0.86
C VAL A 349 -6.30 12.67 1.78
N SER A 350 -5.48 12.94 2.79
CA SER A 350 -5.71 14.08 3.70
C SER A 350 -5.64 15.41 2.97
N ALA A 351 -4.63 15.63 2.14
CA ALA A 351 -4.48 16.86 1.35
C ALA A 351 -5.67 17.07 0.41
N GLY A 352 -6.14 16.01 -0.26
CA GLY A 352 -7.34 16.04 -1.08
C GLY A 352 -8.58 16.40 -0.28
N ASN A 353 -8.79 15.78 0.89
CA ASN A 353 -9.91 16.10 1.78
C ASN A 353 -9.88 17.57 2.23
N VAL A 354 -8.71 18.10 2.58
CA VAL A 354 -8.55 19.51 2.96
C VAL A 354 -8.81 20.45 1.78
N ALA A 355 -8.30 20.11 0.59
CA ALA A 355 -8.47 20.91 -0.63
C ALA A 355 -9.94 20.97 -1.07
N THR A 356 -10.67 19.86 -1.00
CA THR A 356 -12.05 19.79 -1.48
C THR A 356 -13.11 20.02 -0.40
N ARG A 357 -12.72 20.28 0.85
CA ARG A 357 -13.67 20.39 1.99
C ARG A 357 -14.81 21.39 1.78
N LYS A 358 -14.55 22.48 1.04
CA LYS A 358 -15.54 23.55 0.77
C LYS A 358 -16.37 23.32 -0.49
N VAL A 359 -16.06 22.30 -1.30
CA VAL A 359 -16.72 22.04 -2.58
C VAL A 359 -17.51 20.73 -2.47
N LEU A 360 -18.81 20.85 -2.16
CA LEU A 360 -19.72 19.71 -1.94
C LEU A 360 -19.74 18.71 -3.11
N LEU A 361 -19.71 19.20 -4.35
CA LEU A 361 -19.66 18.37 -5.56
C LEU A 361 -18.38 17.51 -5.65
N LEU A 362 -17.31 17.95 -4.99
CA LEU A 362 -16.05 17.26 -4.87
C LEU A 362 -15.94 16.55 -3.51
N GLN A 363 -17.03 16.14 -2.87
CA GLN A 363 -17.00 15.23 -1.72
C GLN A 363 -17.27 13.77 -2.14
N PRO A 364 -16.61 12.77 -1.53
CA PRO A 364 -16.77 11.37 -1.94
C PRO A 364 -18.22 10.92 -1.75
N GLY A 365 -18.84 10.38 -2.80
CA GLY A 365 -20.20 9.85 -2.75
C GLY A 365 -21.33 10.86 -2.96
N VAL A 366 -21.01 12.15 -3.13
CA VAL A 366 -22.03 13.20 -3.37
C VAL A 366 -22.35 13.37 -4.86
N SER A 367 -21.34 13.24 -5.73
CA SER A 367 -21.50 13.46 -7.18
C SER A 367 -21.11 12.23 -8.00
N SER A 368 -21.97 11.86 -8.96
CA SER A 368 -21.69 10.83 -9.96
C SER A 368 -20.50 11.20 -10.86
N VAL A 369 -20.32 12.49 -11.15
CA VAL A 369 -19.19 12.99 -11.96
C VAL A 369 -17.86 12.71 -11.26
N ARG A 370 -17.79 12.98 -9.95
CA ARG A 370 -16.61 12.63 -9.15
C ARG A 370 -16.36 11.12 -9.18
N GLY A 371 -17.41 10.30 -9.10
CA GLY A 371 -17.30 8.84 -9.19
C GLY A 371 -16.71 8.35 -10.52
N LEU A 372 -17.12 8.96 -11.64
CA LEU A 372 -16.57 8.67 -12.97
C LEU A 372 -15.10 9.10 -13.10
N LEU A 373 -14.74 10.27 -12.57
CA LEU A 373 -13.36 10.74 -12.55
C LEU A 373 -12.46 9.81 -11.71
N GLU A 374 -12.91 9.43 -10.52
CA GLU A 374 -12.20 8.46 -9.66
C GLU A 374 -12.00 7.13 -10.39
N ALA A 375 -13.04 6.61 -11.05
CA ALA A 375 -12.97 5.38 -11.83
C ALA A 375 -12.01 5.49 -13.02
N GLY A 376 -12.02 6.61 -13.74
CA GLY A 376 -11.10 6.88 -14.84
C GLY A 376 -9.64 6.95 -14.38
N CYS A 377 -9.36 7.66 -13.28
CA CYS A 377 -8.02 7.72 -12.71
C CYS A 377 -7.54 6.36 -12.19
N VAL A 378 -8.42 5.57 -11.56
CA VAL A 378 -8.08 4.20 -11.14
C VAL A 378 -7.81 3.31 -12.36
N ALA A 379 -8.62 3.40 -13.43
CA ALA A 379 -8.40 2.65 -14.65
C ALA A 379 -7.04 2.97 -15.29
N ALA A 380 -6.68 4.25 -15.37
CA ALA A 380 -5.37 4.70 -15.87
C ALA A 380 -4.20 4.27 -14.97
N ALA A 381 -4.36 4.33 -13.65
CA ALA A 381 -3.32 3.89 -12.73
C ALA A 381 -3.10 2.37 -12.82
N VAL A 382 -4.18 1.59 -12.90
CA VAL A 382 -4.10 0.12 -12.99
C VAL A 382 -3.49 -0.33 -14.32
N SER A 383 -3.80 0.35 -15.43
CA SER A 383 -3.23 0.01 -16.75
C SER A 383 -1.70 0.14 -16.79
N VAL A 384 -1.14 1.07 -16.02
CA VAL A 384 0.31 1.28 -15.87
C VAL A 384 0.96 0.23 -14.96
N ILE A 385 0.37 -0.04 -13.79
CA ILE A 385 1.03 -0.89 -12.77
C ILE A 385 0.83 -2.39 -13.00
N LEU A 386 -0.31 -2.81 -13.57
CA LEU A 386 -0.68 -4.21 -13.64
C LEU A 386 0.28 -5.06 -14.50
N PRO A 387 0.79 -4.58 -15.65
CA PRO A 387 1.80 -5.31 -16.43
C PRO A 387 3.00 -5.74 -15.60
N GLY A 388 3.64 -4.78 -14.90
CA GLY A 388 4.78 -5.07 -14.02
C GLY A 388 4.41 -5.97 -12.84
N LEU A 389 3.23 -5.81 -12.25
CA LEU A 389 2.76 -6.70 -11.17
C LEU A 389 2.58 -8.15 -11.64
N ILE A 390 2.09 -8.37 -12.86
CA ILE A 390 1.95 -9.70 -13.45
C ILE A 390 3.33 -10.30 -13.74
N GLU A 391 4.28 -9.49 -14.20
CA GLU A 391 5.66 -9.90 -14.46
C GLU A 391 6.44 -10.26 -13.18
N ASP A 392 6.30 -9.47 -12.12
CA ASP A 392 7.09 -9.64 -10.90
C ASP A 392 6.50 -10.66 -9.92
N ASN A 393 5.17 -10.85 -9.93
CA ASN A 393 4.49 -11.60 -8.89
C ASN A 393 3.69 -12.79 -9.44
N HIS A 394 4.22 -14.00 -9.20
CA HIS A 394 3.60 -15.27 -9.59
C HIS A 394 2.19 -15.46 -8.99
N LEU A 395 1.93 -15.01 -7.77
CA LEU A 395 0.60 -15.14 -7.16
C LEU A 395 -0.41 -14.24 -7.86
N ILE A 396 -0.08 -12.98 -8.11
CA ILE A 396 -0.94 -12.04 -8.84
C ILE A 396 -1.18 -12.54 -10.27
N ARG A 397 -0.12 -13.03 -10.93
CA ARG A 397 -0.21 -13.64 -12.25
C ARG A 397 -1.19 -14.81 -12.30
N ARG A 398 -1.05 -15.79 -11.40
CA ARG A 398 -1.98 -16.91 -11.31
C ARG A 398 -3.39 -16.47 -10.97
N MET A 399 -3.53 -15.51 -10.07
CA MET A 399 -4.82 -14.98 -9.66
C MET A 399 -5.54 -14.26 -10.82
N LEU A 400 -4.83 -13.55 -11.68
CA LEU A 400 -5.43 -12.76 -12.76
C LEU A 400 -5.53 -13.51 -14.09
N LEU A 401 -4.50 -14.27 -14.49
CA LEU A 401 -4.50 -15.01 -15.76
C LEU A 401 -5.04 -16.45 -15.61
N GLY A 402 -5.07 -16.99 -14.40
CA GLY A 402 -5.32 -18.42 -14.14
C GLY A 402 -4.11 -19.30 -14.48
N ASP A 403 -4.16 -20.58 -14.11
CA ASP A 403 -2.97 -21.43 -14.07
C ASP A 403 -2.32 -21.66 -15.44
N VAL A 404 -3.12 -21.96 -16.47
CA VAL A 404 -2.62 -22.29 -17.81
C VAL A 404 -1.89 -21.10 -18.44
N GLU A 405 -2.51 -19.92 -18.44
CA GLU A 405 -1.91 -18.72 -19.04
C GLU A 405 -0.79 -18.16 -18.18
N ALA A 406 -0.87 -18.30 -16.85
CA ALA A 406 0.20 -17.92 -15.95
C ALA A 406 1.47 -18.77 -16.15
N GLN A 407 1.32 -20.08 -16.38
CA GLN A 407 2.44 -20.99 -16.68
C GLN A 407 3.05 -20.66 -18.04
N ALA A 408 2.23 -20.53 -19.09
CA ALA A 408 2.73 -20.15 -20.41
C ALA A 408 3.52 -18.83 -20.36
N PHE A 409 3.01 -17.81 -19.67
CA PHE A 409 3.74 -16.55 -19.50
C PHE A 409 4.99 -16.70 -18.63
N GLN A 410 4.99 -17.60 -17.63
CA GLN A 410 6.17 -17.89 -16.83
C GLN A 410 7.29 -18.54 -17.64
N ASP A 411 6.96 -19.43 -18.57
CA ASP A 411 7.96 -20.08 -19.42
C ASP A 411 8.55 -19.10 -20.42
N VAL A 412 7.73 -18.21 -21.00
CA VAL A 412 8.22 -17.08 -21.82
C VAL A 412 9.18 -16.19 -21.03
N LEU A 413 8.87 -15.86 -19.77
CA LEU A 413 9.77 -15.07 -18.92
C LEU A 413 11.08 -15.79 -18.59
N LYS A 414 11.05 -17.11 -18.39
CA LYS A 414 12.27 -17.89 -18.15
C LYS A 414 13.14 -17.92 -19.41
N GLN A 415 12.53 -18.11 -20.57
CA GLN A 415 13.23 -18.12 -21.85
C GLN A 415 13.89 -16.76 -22.13
N ALA A 416 13.16 -15.66 -21.97
CA ALA A 416 13.73 -14.32 -22.13
C ALA A 416 14.87 -14.00 -21.13
N LYS A 417 14.81 -14.55 -19.91
CA LYS A 417 15.90 -14.44 -18.94
C LYS A 417 17.11 -15.31 -19.30
N ALA A 418 16.89 -16.47 -19.92
CA ALA A 418 17.97 -17.32 -20.40
C ALA A 418 18.67 -16.69 -21.62
N ASP A 419 17.89 -16.11 -22.54
CA ASP A 419 18.41 -15.45 -23.74
C ASP A 419 19.25 -14.21 -23.38
N SER A 420 18.78 -13.38 -22.44
CA SER A 420 19.55 -12.21 -21.96
C SER A 420 20.82 -12.58 -21.18
N ALA A 421 20.86 -13.75 -20.53
CA ALA A 421 22.06 -14.30 -19.90
C ALA A 421 23.05 -14.91 -20.92
N CYS A 422 22.59 -15.30 -22.10
CA CYS A 422 23.44 -15.81 -23.18
C CYS A 422 24.13 -14.68 -23.96
N ASP A 423 23.43 -13.57 -24.19
CA ASP A 423 23.97 -12.37 -24.85
C ASP A 423 24.99 -11.58 -24.00
N THR A 424 25.24 -12.00 -22.75
CA THR A 424 26.20 -11.36 -21.82
C THR A 424 27.49 -12.17 -21.57
N LYS A 425 27.76 -13.23 -22.34
CA LYS A 425 29.09 -13.84 -22.33
C LYS A 425 30.12 -12.89 -22.99
N PRO A 426 31.25 -12.57 -22.33
CA PRO A 426 32.28 -11.77 -22.97
C PRO A 426 32.82 -12.56 -24.16
N VAL A 427 32.75 -11.96 -25.35
CA VAL A 427 33.57 -12.40 -26.48
C VAL A 427 35.00 -12.28 -26.00
N ALA A 428 35.66 -13.43 -25.79
CA ALA A 428 37.10 -13.47 -25.64
C ALA A 428 37.68 -12.89 -26.92
N VAL A 429 38.21 -11.67 -26.84
CA VAL A 429 39.05 -11.10 -27.87
C VAL A 429 40.33 -11.93 -27.83
N LEU A 430 40.49 -12.81 -28.82
CA LEU A 430 41.75 -13.47 -29.14
C LEU A 430 42.68 -12.47 -29.83
#